data_AF-A0A4Y8WMG9-F1
#
_entry.id   AF-A0A4Y8WMG9-F1
#
_cell.length_a   1.000
_cell.length_b   1.000
_cell.length_c   1.000
_cell.angle_alpha   90.00
_cell.angle_beta   90.00
_cell.angle_gamma   90.00
#
_symmetry.space_group_name_H-M   'P 1'
#
loop_
_entity.id
_entity.type
_entity.pdbx_description
1 polymer ?
#
loop_
_entity_poly.entity_id
_entity_poly.type
_entity_poly.pdbx_seq_one_letter_code
_entity_poly.pdbx_strand_id
1 'polypeptide(L)'
;MNTHFYTCRRFALLSFVIAFWGFSSAFAQKGIVHLVGAGPGDSELISVKGVKALKQADVVLYDALANPEILLHCRKDVRLIPVGKRAGRPSMKQEEINRLLIDEAKKGNFVVRLKGGDPFVFGRGGEELLALAKENIEVKVVPGVTAAIAAPAYAGIPVTHRALARSFTLVTASTKDQNLQNALKWKSLVELGGTIAFYMGARIVPEICQLLTTEGLSPETPAVIISNGTLPAQKVIRGSIKDFTPTFADYEHLTPALFLVGDVIEVVKDYQMPEPTPELKVLAITLNRKVSELCPRIEDNVLLAETFPSTRVDLYSQDYLELLKSVGFTHMVFSNTKSVEAYFKACQESGINFIGDNTTLITLGESITDLLKSRGYEAVTLKSYNEVATYLVGDKAKTFSSKYDAVSGATKPAKKTH
;
A
#
# COMPACT_ATOMS: atom_id res chain seq x y z
N MET A 1 -76.82 14.34 51.67
CA MET A 1 -76.93 15.78 51.39
C MET A 1 -76.36 16.00 49.98
N ASN A 2 -77.13 15.76 48.91
CA ASN A 2 -77.92 16.77 48.15
C ASN A 2 -77.11 18.09 47.95
N THR A 3 -76.83 18.59 46.74
CA THR A 3 -77.66 18.66 45.51
C THR A 3 -76.89 19.27 44.32
N HIS A 4 -77.34 18.90 43.10
CA HIS A 4 -77.28 19.56 41.77
C HIS A 4 -75.95 19.60 40.97
N PHE A 5 -75.81 18.93 39.82
CA PHE A 5 -76.43 19.02 38.47
C PHE A 5 -75.94 20.15 37.54
N TYR A 6 -75.12 19.73 36.55
CA TYR A 6 -75.08 20.04 35.11
C TYR A 6 -74.72 21.44 34.53
N THR A 7 -73.79 21.36 33.57
CA THR A 7 -73.71 22.05 32.25
C THR A 7 -73.34 23.53 32.15
N CYS A 8 -72.23 23.85 31.45
CA CYS A 8 -72.20 24.09 30.00
C CYS A 8 -71.02 24.99 29.58
N ARG A 9 -70.38 24.63 28.46
CA ARG A 9 -69.27 25.31 27.75
C ARG A 9 -69.58 26.77 27.36
N ARG A 10 -68.54 27.63 27.30
CA ARG A 10 -68.16 28.39 26.09
C ARG A 10 -66.82 29.14 26.25
N PHE A 11 -65.95 28.95 25.24
CA PHE A 11 -65.05 29.89 24.52
C PHE A 11 -64.39 31.05 25.29
N ALA A 12 -63.14 31.49 25.07
CA ALA A 12 -62.02 31.14 24.20
C ALA A 12 -60.90 32.20 24.44
N LEU A 13 -59.64 31.81 24.22
CA LEU A 13 -58.44 32.64 23.93
C LEU A 13 -58.01 33.76 24.91
N LEU A 14 -56.79 33.65 25.46
CA LEU A 14 -55.64 34.43 24.96
C LEU A 14 -54.29 33.90 25.49
N SER A 15 -53.51 33.38 24.56
CA SER A 15 -52.06 33.26 24.42
C SER A 15 -51.13 33.73 25.57
N PHE A 16 -50.31 32.80 26.07
CA PHE A 16 -48.87 33.03 26.27
C PHE A 16 -48.13 31.68 26.08
N VAL A 17 -47.75 31.41 24.83
CA VAL A 17 -46.79 30.36 24.47
C VAL A 17 -45.42 31.05 24.43
N ILE A 18 -44.57 30.79 25.42
CA ILE A 18 -43.14 31.04 25.29
C ILE A 18 -42.54 29.81 24.64
N ALA A 19 -42.09 30.00 23.41
CA ALA A 19 -41.42 29.01 22.58
C ALA A 19 -40.10 28.56 23.21
N PHE A 20 -40.05 27.31 23.68
CA PHE A 20 -38.81 26.56 23.82
C PHE A 20 -38.56 25.82 22.50
N TRP A 21 -38.06 26.56 21.51
CA TRP A 21 -37.54 26.00 20.26
C TRP A 21 -36.17 26.61 19.99
N GLY A 22 -35.18 25.74 19.78
CA GLY A 22 -33.94 26.08 19.06
C GLY A 22 -32.79 26.58 19.92
N PHE A 23 -31.99 25.64 20.44
CA PHE A 23 -30.53 25.60 20.24
C PHE A 23 -30.02 24.27 20.79
N SER A 24 -30.38 23.16 20.14
CA SER A 24 -29.45 22.05 20.14
C SER A 24 -28.32 22.51 19.24
N SER A 25 -27.20 22.94 19.84
CA SER A 25 -25.94 22.99 19.11
C SER A 25 -25.78 21.60 18.49
N ALA A 26 -26.02 21.47 17.19
CA ALA A 26 -25.46 20.39 16.44
C ALA A 26 -23.96 20.61 16.56
N PHE A 27 -23.33 20.00 17.56
CA PHE A 27 -21.90 19.79 17.54
C PHE A 27 -21.68 19.02 16.24
N ALA A 28 -21.25 19.74 15.20
CA ALA A 28 -20.82 19.11 13.96
C ALA A 28 -19.73 18.13 14.41
N GLN A 29 -20.08 16.84 14.38
CA GLN A 29 -19.22 15.80 14.90
C GLN A 29 -17.95 15.88 14.06
N LYS A 30 -16.84 16.28 14.69
CA LYS A 30 -15.56 16.35 13.99
C LYS A 30 -15.29 14.97 13.40
N GLY A 31 -14.81 14.97 12.17
CA GLY A 31 -14.35 13.77 11.49
C GLY A 31 -13.21 13.11 12.26
N ILE A 32 -12.89 11.89 11.85
CA ILE A 32 -11.83 11.08 12.44
C ILE A 32 -10.68 10.95 11.45
N VAL A 33 -9.45 10.95 11.96
CA VAL A 33 -8.25 10.67 11.14
C VAL A 33 -7.66 9.32 11.51
N HIS A 34 -7.43 8.47 10.53
CA HIS A 34 -6.66 7.24 10.68
C HIS A 34 -5.27 7.42 10.04
N LEU A 35 -4.20 7.38 10.84
CA LEU A 35 -2.83 7.27 10.33
C LEU A 35 -2.54 5.80 10.06
N VAL A 36 -2.47 5.39 8.80
CA VAL A 36 -2.41 3.98 8.39
C VAL A 36 -1.07 3.69 7.71
N GLY A 37 -0.35 2.70 8.21
CA GLY A 37 0.81 2.12 7.53
C GLY A 37 0.39 1.25 6.36
N ALA A 38 0.88 1.58 5.16
CA ALA A 38 0.62 0.87 3.92
C ALA A 38 1.46 -0.41 3.79
N GLY A 39 2.55 -0.54 4.55
CA GLY A 39 3.54 -1.58 4.31
C GLY A 39 4.64 -1.13 3.33
N PRO A 40 5.61 -2.01 3.04
CA PRO A 40 6.84 -1.68 2.32
C PRO A 40 6.71 -1.57 0.79
N GLY A 41 5.63 -2.09 0.20
CA GLY A 41 5.43 -2.12 -1.25
C GLY A 41 4.42 -3.18 -1.67
N ASP A 42 4.66 -4.44 -1.30
CA ASP A 42 3.68 -5.53 -1.48
C ASP A 42 2.33 -5.14 -0.87
N SER A 43 1.29 -5.16 -1.71
CA SER A 43 -0.04 -4.70 -1.34
C SER A 43 -0.71 -5.61 -0.32
N GLU A 44 -0.30 -6.88 -0.20
CA GLU A 44 -0.80 -7.83 0.78
C GLU A 44 -0.23 -7.60 2.19
N LEU A 45 0.86 -6.83 2.31
CA LEU A 45 1.47 -6.50 3.60
C LEU A 45 0.76 -5.36 4.35
N ILE A 46 -0.32 -4.79 3.78
CA ILE A 46 -1.21 -3.91 4.54
C ILE A 46 -1.94 -4.72 5.63
N SER A 47 -2.06 -4.15 6.83
CA SER A 47 -2.81 -4.82 7.89
C SER A 47 -4.31 -4.91 7.59
N VAL A 48 -4.97 -5.95 8.10
CA VAL A 48 -6.45 -6.09 8.04
C VAL A 48 -7.17 -4.84 8.57
N LYS A 49 -6.61 -4.19 9.61
CA LYS A 49 -7.16 -2.95 10.16
C LYS A 49 -6.97 -1.76 9.20
N GLY A 50 -5.88 -1.73 8.43
CA GLY A 50 -5.64 -0.76 7.37
C GLY A 50 -6.68 -0.88 6.24
N VAL A 51 -6.92 -2.10 5.75
CA VAL A 51 -7.97 -2.38 4.76
C VAL A 51 -9.35 -1.94 5.27
N LYS A 52 -9.68 -2.27 6.53
CA LYS A 52 -10.95 -1.83 7.15
C LYS A 52 -11.09 -0.31 7.21
N ALA A 53 -10.00 0.42 7.44
CA ALA A 53 -10.00 1.88 7.44
C ALA A 53 -10.22 2.44 6.02
N LEU A 54 -9.53 1.90 5.01
CA LEU A 54 -9.69 2.33 3.61
C LEU A 54 -11.12 2.14 3.10
N LYS A 55 -11.76 1.03 3.48
CA LYS A 55 -13.17 0.75 3.13
C LYS A 55 -14.17 1.74 3.74
N GLN A 56 -13.79 2.48 4.78
CA GLN A 56 -14.63 3.49 5.44
C GLN A 56 -14.30 4.92 5.03
N ALA A 57 -13.20 5.13 4.30
CA ALA A 57 -12.69 6.45 4.00
C ALA A 57 -13.63 7.25 3.09
N ASP A 58 -13.88 8.50 3.47
CA ASP A 58 -14.43 9.53 2.58
C ASP A 58 -13.28 10.16 1.76
N VAL A 59 -12.12 10.31 2.40
CA VAL A 59 -10.92 10.92 1.79
C VAL A 59 -9.67 10.14 2.20
N VAL A 60 -8.81 9.84 1.23
CA VAL A 60 -7.51 9.22 1.47
C VAL A 60 -6.39 10.16 1.01
N LEU A 61 -5.55 10.60 1.96
CA LEU A 61 -4.30 11.29 1.68
C LEU A 61 -3.16 10.27 1.65
N TYR A 62 -2.51 10.08 0.51
CA TYR A 62 -1.48 9.04 0.35
C TYR A 62 -0.15 9.56 -0.18
N ASP A 63 0.94 8.98 0.33
CA ASP A 63 2.31 9.26 -0.14
C ASP A 63 2.64 8.51 -1.43
N ALA A 64 3.69 8.96 -2.12
CA ALA A 64 4.18 8.34 -3.36
C ALA A 64 4.72 6.91 -3.17
N LEU A 65 5.07 6.53 -1.93
CA LEU A 65 5.59 5.20 -1.60
C LEU A 65 4.48 4.19 -1.27
N ALA A 66 3.21 4.63 -1.16
CA ALA A 66 2.11 3.68 -1.02
C ALA A 66 1.84 3.04 -2.38
N ASN A 67 1.91 1.71 -2.47
CA ASN A 67 1.55 0.98 -3.68
C ASN A 67 0.10 1.34 -4.07
N PRO A 68 -0.16 1.87 -5.28
CA PRO A 68 -1.50 2.23 -5.72
C PRO A 68 -2.51 1.10 -5.58
N GLU A 69 -2.09 -0.15 -5.70
CA GLU A 69 -2.98 -1.32 -5.58
C GLU A 69 -3.70 -1.37 -4.22
N ILE A 70 -3.07 -0.88 -3.15
CA ILE A 70 -3.68 -0.81 -1.82
C ILE A 70 -4.94 0.08 -1.83
N LEU A 71 -4.97 1.12 -2.67
CA LEU A 71 -6.09 2.05 -2.77
C LEU A 71 -7.32 1.41 -3.43
N LEU A 72 -7.19 0.25 -4.09
CA LEU A 72 -8.32 -0.51 -4.66
C LEU A 72 -9.26 -1.04 -3.58
N HIS A 73 -8.80 -1.13 -2.33
CA HIS A 73 -9.66 -1.45 -1.19
C HIS A 73 -10.61 -0.32 -0.78
N CYS A 74 -10.44 0.90 -1.32
CA CYS A 74 -11.31 2.01 -1.00
C CYS A 74 -12.70 1.84 -1.62
N ARG A 75 -13.66 2.63 -1.14
CA ARG A 75 -14.93 2.79 -1.87
C ARG A 75 -14.68 3.50 -3.19
N LYS A 76 -15.58 3.30 -4.16
CA LYS A 76 -15.44 3.80 -5.53
C LYS A 76 -15.66 5.31 -5.65
N ASP A 77 -16.39 5.88 -4.71
CA ASP A 77 -16.72 7.30 -4.59
C ASP A 77 -15.71 8.08 -3.72
N VAL A 78 -14.64 7.42 -3.28
CA VAL A 78 -13.61 8.03 -2.42
C VAL A 78 -12.88 9.17 -3.15
N ARG A 79 -12.50 10.21 -2.40
CA ARG A 79 -11.55 11.23 -2.86
C ARG A 79 -10.13 10.79 -2.55
N LEU A 80 -9.26 10.73 -3.56
CA LEU A 80 -7.86 10.31 -3.38
C LEU A 80 -6.93 11.50 -3.60
N ILE A 81 -6.28 11.96 -2.53
CA ILE A 81 -5.40 13.13 -2.57
C ILE A 81 -3.94 12.68 -2.46
N PRO A 82 -3.17 12.70 -3.57
CA PRO A 82 -1.74 12.42 -3.51
C PRO A 82 -1.02 13.58 -2.80
N VAL A 83 -0.26 13.28 -1.75
CA VAL A 83 0.51 14.28 -0.99
C VAL A 83 2.03 14.08 -1.08
N GLY A 84 2.49 12.98 -1.69
CA GLY A 84 3.91 12.69 -1.91
C GLY A 84 4.49 13.27 -3.21
N LYS A 85 5.82 13.23 -3.34
CA LYS A 85 6.57 13.63 -4.55
C LYS A 85 6.21 12.71 -5.73
N ARG A 86 5.48 13.23 -6.73
CA ARG A 86 5.45 12.63 -8.08
C ARG A 86 6.53 13.29 -8.93
N ALA A 87 7.17 12.52 -9.81
CA ALA A 87 8.21 12.98 -10.72
C ALA A 87 7.80 14.31 -11.39
N GLY A 88 8.51 15.39 -11.06
CA GLY A 88 8.33 16.73 -11.66
C GLY A 88 7.43 17.74 -10.91
N ARG A 89 6.76 17.39 -9.79
CA ARG A 89 5.96 18.36 -9.00
C ARG A 89 6.61 18.70 -7.66
N PRO A 90 6.54 19.97 -7.18
CA PRO A 90 6.96 20.33 -5.83
C PRO A 90 6.20 19.49 -4.79
N SER A 91 6.93 18.95 -3.81
CA SER A 91 6.32 18.25 -2.68
C SER A 91 5.46 19.22 -1.89
N MET A 92 4.27 18.77 -1.45
CA MET A 92 3.54 19.44 -0.40
C MET A 92 4.42 19.49 0.86
N LYS A 93 4.50 20.65 1.51
CA LYS A 93 5.24 20.80 2.77
C LYS A 93 4.48 20.07 3.88
N GLN A 94 5.19 19.62 4.91
CA GLN A 94 4.53 18.87 5.99
C GLN A 94 3.42 19.69 6.67
N GLU A 95 3.63 20.99 6.83
CA GLU A 95 2.65 21.90 7.42
C GLU A 95 1.38 21.98 6.57
N GLU A 96 1.50 21.89 5.24
CA GLU A 96 0.38 21.87 4.31
C GLU A 96 -0.38 20.53 4.38
N ILE A 97 0.34 19.40 4.48
CA ILE A 97 -0.27 18.07 4.71
C ILE A 97 -1.05 18.07 6.02
N ASN A 98 -0.44 18.59 7.10
CA ASN A 98 -1.07 18.69 8.41
C ASN A 98 -2.34 19.55 8.35
N ARG A 99 -2.29 20.69 7.66
CA ARG A 99 -3.44 21.57 7.46
C ARG A 99 -4.56 20.86 6.69
N LEU A 100 -4.21 20.15 5.61
CA LEU A 100 -5.20 19.41 4.83
C LEU A 100 -5.88 18.30 5.65
N LEU A 101 -5.12 17.55 6.46
CA LEU A 101 -5.69 16.56 7.39
C LEU A 101 -6.69 17.20 8.36
N ILE A 102 -6.32 18.36 8.94
CA ILE A 102 -7.17 19.12 9.85
C ILE A 102 -8.44 19.61 9.14
N ASP A 103 -8.29 20.18 7.95
CA ASP A 103 -9.40 20.76 7.19
C ASP A 103 -10.40 19.69 6.75
N GLU A 104 -9.93 18.55 6.27
CA GLU A 104 -10.81 17.43 5.89
C GLU A 104 -11.51 16.83 7.12
N ALA A 105 -10.81 16.67 8.24
CA ALA A 105 -11.45 16.19 9.48
C ALA A 105 -12.49 17.20 10.01
N LYS A 106 -12.23 18.51 9.92
CA LYS A 106 -13.19 19.56 10.33
C LYS A 106 -14.45 19.60 9.46
N LYS A 107 -14.40 19.08 8.23
CA LYS A 107 -15.58 18.88 7.38
C LYS A 107 -16.45 17.69 7.80
N GLY A 108 -16.04 16.92 8.81
CA GLY A 108 -16.77 15.73 9.29
C GLY A 108 -16.34 14.43 8.59
N ASN A 109 -15.31 14.45 7.74
CA ASN A 109 -14.92 13.30 6.94
C ASN A 109 -14.20 12.23 7.77
N PHE A 110 -14.38 10.97 7.39
CA PHE A 110 -13.47 9.88 7.74
C PHE A 110 -12.24 9.96 6.86
N VAL A 111 -11.13 10.44 7.43
CA VAL A 111 -9.88 10.70 6.70
C VAL A 111 -8.89 9.56 6.96
N VAL A 112 -8.39 8.95 5.90
CA VAL A 112 -7.23 8.05 6.00
C VAL A 112 -5.98 8.75 5.50
N ARG A 113 -4.96 8.83 6.34
CA ARG A 113 -3.60 9.21 5.98
C ARG A 113 -2.79 7.94 5.75
N LEU A 114 -2.67 7.52 4.49
CA LEU A 114 -1.96 6.32 4.09
C LEU A 114 -0.47 6.62 3.88
N LYS A 115 0.40 5.99 4.66
CA LYS A 115 1.84 6.27 4.71
C LYS A 115 2.63 5.01 4.36
N GLY A 116 3.68 5.14 3.55
CA GLY A 116 4.56 4.01 3.23
C GLY A 116 5.22 3.44 4.49
N GLY A 117 5.34 2.11 4.57
CA GLY A 117 5.87 1.40 5.72
C GLY A 117 4.97 1.54 6.96
N ASP A 118 5.55 2.00 8.06
CA ASP A 118 4.86 2.27 9.31
C ASP A 118 4.77 3.79 9.59
N PRO A 119 3.65 4.32 10.11
CA PRO A 119 3.50 5.75 10.36
C PRO A 119 4.57 6.36 11.26
N PHE A 120 5.13 5.59 12.19
CA PHE A 120 6.05 6.05 13.23
C PHE A 120 7.51 5.64 13.02
N VAL A 121 7.81 4.85 11.99
CA VAL A 121 9.20 4.57 11.59
C VAL A 121 9.62 5.53 10.47
N PHE A 122 10.27 6.63 10.85
CA PHE A 122 10.75 7.70 9.94
C PHE A 122 9.68 8.30 9.00
N GLY A 123 8.39 8.03 9.26
CA GLY A 123 7.27 8.50 8.44
C GLY A 123 6.71 9.86 8.85
N ARG A 124 7.23 10.51 9.90
CA ARG A 124 6.70 11.78 10.46
C ARG A 124 5.26 11.70 10.98
N GLY A 125 4.71 10.51 11.22
CA GLY A 125 3.35 10.37 11.76
C GLY A 125 3.16 11.01 13.14
N GLY A 126 4.24 11.13 13.93
CA GLY A 126 4.20 11.86 15.20
C GLY A 126 3.91 13.35 15.04
N GLU A 127 4.46 14.00 14.01
CA GLU A 127 4.20 15.42 13.72
C GLU A 127 2.75 15.63 13.26
N GLU A 128 2.24 14.75 12.40
CA GLU A 128 0.85 14.74 11.93
C GLU A 128 -0.11 14.54 13.12
N LEU A 129 0.17 13.57 13.99
CA LEU A 129 -0.62 13.31 15.20
C LEU A 129 -0.64 14.52 16.14
N LEU A 130 0.51 15.14 16.40
CA LEU A 130 0.61 16.33 17.26
C LEU A 130 -0.20 17.50 16.71
N ALA A 131 -0.19 17.72 15.39
CA ALA A 131 -0.97 18.77 14.76
C ALA A 131 -2.48 18.54 14.91
N LEU A 132 -2.94 17.30 14.71
CA LEU A 132 -4.35 16.92 14.87
C LEU A 132 -4.81 16.99 16.33
N ALA A 133 -3.96 16.57 17.26
CA ALA A 133 -4.25 16.62 18.70
C ALA A 133 -4.47 18.05 19.19
N LYS A 134 -3.67 19.03 18.71
CA LYS A 134 -3.85 20.45 19.03
C LYS A 134 -5.23 20.99 18.64
N GLU A 135 -5.83 20.43 17.61
CA GLU A 135 -7.15 20.80 17.11
C GLU A 135 -8.29 19.99 17.73
N ASN A 136 -8.00 19.11 18.71
CA ASN A 136 -8.94 18.18 19.33
C ASN A 136 -9.69 17.33 18.27
N ILE A 137 -8.96 16.76 17.33
CA ILE A 137 -9.46 15.81 16.32
C ILE A 137 -9.17 14.39 16.81
N GLU A 138 -10.14 13.47 16.70
CA GLU A 138 -9.91 12.06 17.04
C GLU A 138 -8.95 11.44 16.02
N VAL A 139 -7.90 10.79 16.53
CA VAL A 139 -6.91 10.10 15.68
C VAL A 139 -6.75 8.65 16.13
N LYS A 140 -6.75 7.73 15.16
CA LYS A 140 -6.34 6.33 15.38
C LYS A 140 -5.11 6.02 14.56
N VAL A 141 -4.12 5.41 15.19
CA VAL A 141 -2.93 4.91 14.50
C VAL A 141 -3.13 3.43 14.19
N VAL A 142 -2.89 3.06 12.94
CA VAL A 142 -2.86 1.68 12.45
C VAL A 142 -1.43 1.38 11.99
N PRO A 143 -0.68 0.59 12.76
CA PRO A 143 0.69 0.23 12.40
C PRO A 143 0.77 -0.48 11.05
N GLY A 144 1.92 -0.36 10.40
CA GLY A 144 2.24 -1.04 9.14
C GLY A 144 3.50 -1.88 9.25
N VAL A 145 3.70 -2.78 8.28
CA VAL A 145 4.96 -3.53 8.20
C VAL A 145 6.05 -2.59 7.69
N THR A 146 7.11 -2.41 8.47
CA THR A 146 8.21 -1.51 8.09
C THR A 146 9.17 -2.15 7.10
N ALA A 147 9.72 -1.35 6.17
CA ALA A 147 10.68 -1.81 5.17
C ALA A 147 11.92 -2.48 5.77
N ALA A 148 12.36 -2.05 6.96
CA ALA A 148 13.54 -2.63 7.60
C ALA A 148 13.38 -4.09 8.04
N ILE A 149 12.16 -4.58 8.18
CA ILE A 149 11.90 -6.00 8.48
C ILE A 149 11.51 -6.73 7.22
N ALA A 150 10.62 -6.15 6.42
CA ALA A 150 10.07 -6.84 5.26
C ALA A 150 11.05 -6.97 4.09
N ALA A 151 11.80 -5.91 3.76
CA ALA A 151 12.73 -5.98 2.64
C ALA A 151 13.84 -7.03 2.89
N PRO A 152 14.48 -7.10 4.08
CA PRO A 152 15.37 -8.21 4.41
C PRO A 152 14.69 -9.57 4.36
N ALA A 153 13.47 -9.71 4.90
CA ALA A 153 12.76 -10.98 4.86
C ALA A 153 12.53 -11.49 3.42
N TYR A 154 12.17 -10.60 2.51
CA TYR A 154 11.98 -10.93 1.08
C TYR A 154 13.32 -11.21 0.35
N ALA A 155 14.44 -10.76 0.91
CA ALA A 155 15.79 -11.08 0.45
C ALA A 155 16.42 -12.29 1.16
N GLY A 156 15.67 -13.01 2.01
CA GLY A 156 16.16 -14.15 2.78
C GLY A 156 17.08 -13.78 3.96
N ILE A 157 16.97 -12.55 4.46
CA ILE A 157 17.84 -12.02 5.51
C ILE A 157 17.00 -11.76 6.77
N PRO A 158 17.20 -12.53 7.85
CA PRO A 158 16.58 -12.20 9.12
C PRO A 158 17.26 -10.96 9.72
N VAL A 159 16.49 -10.07 10.36
CA VAL A 159 17.05 -8.86 11.00
C VAL A 159 17.71 -9.14 12.35
N THR A 160 17.48 -10.32 12.91
CA THR A 160 18.13 -10.81 14.14
C THR A 160 18.39 -12.30 13.99
N HIS A 161 19.43 -12.79 14.66
CA HIS A 161 19.71 -14.22 14.73
C HIS A 161 20.41 -14.51 16.04
N ARG A 162 19.94 -15.49 16.82
CA ARG A 162 20.39 -15.72 18.21
C ARG A 162 21.92 -15.81 18.36
N ALA A 163 22.60 -16.40 17.38
CA ALA A 163 24.05 -16.59 17.39
C ALA A 163 24.85 -15.41 16.81
N LEU A 164 24.21 -14.48 16.08
CA LEU A 164 24.90 -13.44 15.31
C LEU A 164 24.52 -12.02 15.75
N ALA A 165 23.24 -11.73 15.92
CA ALA A 165 22.75 -10.39 16.26
C ALA A 165 21.63 -10.46 17.30
N ARG A 166 21.90 -9.89 18.49
CA ARG A 166 20.93 -9.71 19.58
C ARG A 166 20.33 -8.29 19.62
N SER A 167 20.87 -7.38 18.81
CA SER A 167 20.42 -6.00 18.63
C SER A 167 20.06 -5.77 17.17
N PHE A 168 19.02 -4.97 16.96
CA PHE A 168 18.63 -4.47 15.65
C PHE A 168 18.35 -2.97 15.75
N THR A 169 19.12 -2.17 15.00
CA THR A 169 19.10 -0.72 15.08
C THR A 169 18.60 -0.12 13.78
N LEU A 170 17.56 0.70 13.87
CA LEU A 170 17.00 1.45 12.75
C LEU A 170 17.57 2.87 12.76
N VAL A 171 18.10 3.31 11.62
CA VAL A 171 18.78 4.59 11.49
C VAL A 171 18.28 5.31 10.24
N THR A 172 18.06 6.63 10.31
CA THR A 172 17.88 7.48 9.13
C THR A 172 19.21 8.14 8.78
N ALA A 173 19.64 8.02 7.54
CA ALA A 173 20.82 8.71 7.03
C ALA A 173 20.47 10.10 6.47
N SER A 174 19.18 10.46 6.42
CA SER A 174 18.73 11.80 6.05
C SER A 174 18.75 12.73 7.26
N THR A 175 19.47 13.85 7.16
CA THR A 175 19.46 14.93 8.15
C THR A 175 18.97 16.24 7.55
N LYS A 176 18.36 17.07 8.39
CA LYS A 176 17.88 18.42 8.03
C LYS A 176 19.03 19.35 7.61
N ASP A 177 20.21 19.14 8.20
CA ASP A 177 21.39 19.99 8.02
C ASP A 177 22.43 19.36 7.09
N GLN A 178 22.12 18.21 6.46
CA GLN A 178 22.97 17.41 5.56
C GLN A 178 24.36 17.02 6.12
N ASN A 179 24.62 17.26 7.41
CA ASN A 179 25.85 16.84 8.06
C ASN A 179 25.68 15.42 8.61
N LEU A 180 26.18 14.43 7.87
CA LEU A 180 26.10 13.02 8.24
C LEU A 180 27.02 12.66 9.42
N GLN A 181 28.19 13.30 9.52
CA GLN A 181 29.17 13.03 10.59
C GLN A 181 28.58 13.29 11.99
N ASN A 182 27.87 14.41 12.13
CA ASN A 182 27.25 14.79 13.40
C ASN A 182 25.81 14.27 13.57
N ALA A 183 25.27 13.60 12.55
CA ALA A 183 23.91 13.07 12.58
C ALA A 183 23.69 12.02 13.67
N LEU A 184 24.72 11.23 13.92
CA LEU A 184 24.66 9.99 14.69
C LEU A 184 25.90 9.84 15.56
N LYS A 185 25.76 9.11 16.66
CA LYS A 185 26.90 8.65 17.45
C LYS A 185 27.46 7.38 16.81
N TRP A 186 28.20 7.53 15.72
CA TRP A 186 28.74 6.43 14.90
C TRP A 186 29.50 5.39 15.73
N LYS A 187 30.38 5.85 16.63
CA LYS A 187 31.09 4.99 17.59
C LYS A 187 30.15 4.08 18.37
N SER A 188 29.06 4.63 18.91
CA SER A 188 28.10 3.86 19.69
C SER A 188 27.34 2.82 18.85
N LEU A 189 27.13 3.07 17.55
CA LEU A 189 26.54 2.07 16.65
C LEU A 189 27.48 0.88 16.44
N VAL A 190 28.78 1.15 16.27
CA VAL A 190 29.80 0.12 16.13
C VAL A 190 29.96 -0.68 17.43
N GLU A 191 30.05 0.01 18.57
CA GLU A 191 30.20 -0.63 19.90
C GLU A 191 28.98 -1.45 20.32
N LEU A 192 27.77 -1.02 19.97
CA LEU A 192 26.53 -1.79 20.23
C LEU A 192 26.50 -3.11 19.44
N GLY A 193 27.05 -3.09 18.21
CA GLY A 193 27.06 -4.24 17.32
C GLY A 193 25.67 -4.74 16.91
N GLY A 194 25.63 -5.94 16.32
CA GLY A 194 24.42 -6.56 15.79
C GLY A 194 24.09 -6.09 14.38
N THR A 195 22.80 -5.91 14.10
CA THR A 195 22.32 -5.54 12.76
C THR A 195 21.91 -4.08 12.70
N ILE A 196 22.38 -3.35 11.69
CA ILE A 196 22.07 -1.93 11.50
C ILE A 196 21.37 -1.74 10.16
N ALA A 197 20.19 -1.11 10.17
CA ALA A 197 19.42 -0.79 8.98
C ALA A 197 19.35 0.73 8.77
N PHE A 198 19.91 1.20 7.67
CA PHE A 198 19.92 2.60 7.25
C PHE A 198 18.82 2.87 6.22
N TYR A 199 17.90 3.77 6.58
CA TYR A 199 16.90 4.35 5.70
C TYR A 199 17.42 5.60 5.00
N MET A 200 16.87 5.87 3.82
CA MET A 200 17.09 7.13 3.09
C MET A 200 18.58 7.45 2.86
N GLY A 201 19.41 6.40 2.75
CA GLY A 201 20.86 6.51 2.69
C GLY A 201 21.47 6.04 1.39
N ALA A 202 20.68 5.60 0.40
CA ALA A 202 21.20 4.94 -0.81
C ALA A 202 22.36 5.70 -1.48
N ARG A 203 22.21 7.01 -1.68
CA ARG A 203 23.20 7.88 -2.33
C ARG A 203 24.48 8.12 -1.50
N ILE A 204 24.41 7.89 -0.19
CA ILE A 204 25.49 8.16 0.77
C ILE A 204 26.02 6.87 1.41
N VAL A 205 25.66 5.70 0.88
CA VAL A 205 26.19 4.41 1.36
C VAL A 205 27.73 4.40 1.43
N PRO A 206 28.48 4.94 0.44
CA PRO A 206 29.94 5.00 0.55
C PRO A 206 30.43 5.79 1.77
N GLU A 207 29.80 6.92 2.08
CA GLU A 207 30.14 7.75 3.24
C GLU A 207 29.78 7.04 4.56
N ILE A 208 28.64 6.36 4.61
CA ILE A 208 28.25 5.52 5.76
C ILE A 208 29.31 4.44 6.02
N CYS A 209 29.77 3.74 4.97
CA CYS A 209 30.78 2.70 5.09
C CYS A 209 32.13 3.25 5.60
N GLN A 210 32.53 4.44 5.11
CA GLN A 210 33.74 5.11 5.58
C GLN A 210 33.64 5.49 7.06
N LEU A 211 32.51 6.05 7.50
CA LEU A 211 32.29 6.44 8.90
C LEU A 211 32.30 5.23 9.84
N LEU A 212 31.59 4.15 9.48
CA LEU A 212 31.60 2.92 10.25
C LEU A 212 33.01 2.31 10.37
N THR A 213 33.77 2.31 9.28
CA THR A 213 35.15 1.80 9.27
C THR A 213 36.08 2.67 10.13
N THR A 214 35.93 4.00 10.06
CA THR A 214 36.71 4.95 10.86
C THR A 214 36.49 4.75 12.35
N GLU A 215 35.27 4.41 12.75
CA GLU A 215 34.91 4.11 14.15
C GLU A 215 35.24 2.66 14.58
N GLY A 216 35.89 1.88 13.71
CA GLY A 216 36.43 0.56 14.05
C GLY A 216 35.59 -0.64 13.61
N LEU A 217 34.55 -0.46 12.79
CA LEU A 217 33.85 -1.59 12.19
C LEU A 217 34.78 -2.29 11.17
N SER A 218 34.82 -3.63 11.20
CA SER A 218 35.63 -4.40 10.25
C SER A 218 35.19 -4.12 8.81
N PRO A 219 36.12 -3.83 7.87
CA PRO A 219 35.80 -3.67 6.45
C PRO A 219 35.20 -4.93 5.81
N GLU A 220 35.44 -6.11 6.40
CA GLU A 220 34.89 -7.39 5.97
C GLU A 220 33.45 -7.63 6.45
N THR A 221 32.89 -6.75 7.29
CA THR A 221 31.54 -6.91 7.82
C THR A 221 30.53 -7.00 6.65
N PRO A 222 29.67 -8.03 6.60
CA PRO A 222 28.69 -8.17 5.54
C PRO A 222 27.74 -6.97 5.47
N ALA A 223 27.38 -6.58 4.26
CA ALA A 223 26.46 -5.49 3.99
C ALA A 223 25.63 -5.75 2.72
N VAL A 224 24.44 -5.17 2.65
CA VAL A 224 23.52 -5.37 1.52
C VAL A 224 22.68 -4.12 1.27
N ILE A 225 22.46 -3.80 0.01
CA ILE A 225 21.44 -2.84 -0.42
C ILE A 225 20.24 -3.62 -0.96
N ILE A 226 19.05 -3.32 -0.43
CA ILE A 226 17.79 -3.86 -0.92
C ILE A 226 16.96 -2.70 -1.45
N SER A 227 16.88 -2.60 -2.78
CA SER A 227 16.08 -1.61 -3.50
C SER A 227 14.71 -2.17 -3.84
N ASN A 228 13.67 -1.33 -3.81
CA ASN A 228 12.28 -1.71 -4.11
C ASN A 228 11.84 -2.96 -3.34
N GLY A 229 12.23 -3.06 -2.06
CA GLY A 229 11.96 -4.24 -1.25
C GLY A 229 10.49 -4.65 -1.28
N THR A 230 10.21 -5.94 -1.43
CA THR A 230 8.88 -6.56 -1.57
C THR A 230 8.14 -6.30 -2.89
N LEU A 231 8.64 -5.40 -3.75
CA LEU A 231 8.05 -5.17 -5.08
C LEU A 231 8.66 -6.11 -6.12
N PRO A 232 7.99 -6.38 -7.25
CA PRO A 232 8.57 -7.19 -8.33
C PRO A 232 9.90 -6.63 -8.87
N ALA A 233 10.09 -5.31 -8.80
CA ALA A 233 11.34 -4.63 -9.18
C ALA A 233 12.45 -4.70 -8.10
N GLN A 234 12.31 -5.58 -7.09
CA GLN A 234 13.28 -5.72 -6.01
C GLN A 234 14.68 -6.04 -6.56
N LYS A 235 15.70 -5.32 -6.06
CA LYS A 235 17.11 -5.62 -6.34
C LYS A 235 17.89 -5.78 -5.05
N VAL A 236 18.68 -6.83 -4.97
CA VAL A 236 19.51 -7.16 -3.81
C VAL A 236 20.97 -7.14 -4.23
N ILE A 237 21.74 -6.19 -3.68
CA ILE A 237 23.18 -6.02 -3.95
C ILE A 237 23.94 -6.34 -2.67
N ARG A 238 24.61 -7.50 -2.64
CA ARG A 238 25.37 -7.99 -1.48
C ARG A 238 26.86 -7.67 -1.63
N GLY A 239 27.52 -7.45 -0.50
CA GLY A 239 28.95 -7.26 -0.40
C GLY A 239 29.38 -7.18 1.06
N SER A 240 30.53 -6.58 1.29
CA SER A 240 31.06 -6.19 2.60
C SER A 240 31.27 -4.69 2.66
N ILE A 241 31.50 -4.12 3.84
CA ILE A 241 31.68 -2.67 4.03
C ILE A 241 32.74 -2.07 3.08
N LYS A 242 33.84 -2.78 2.80
CA LYS A 242 34.87 -2.31 1.85
C LYS A 242 34.41 -2.26 0.40
N ASP A 243 33.40 -3.04 0.02
CA ASP A 243 32.99 -3.18 -1.38
C ASP A 243 32.17 -1.97 -1.84
N PHE A 244 31.36 -1.39 -0.95
CA PHE A 244 30.45 -0.28 -1.24
C PHE A 244 31.16 1.09 -1.42
N THR A 245 32.14 1.13 -2.32
CA THR A 245 32.83 2.34 -2.79
C THR A 245 31.91 3.18 -3.69
N PRO A 246 32.28 4.45 -4.00
CA PRO A 246 31.48 5.30 -4.90
C PRO A 246 31.23 4.71 -6.30
N THR A 247 32.06 3.78 -6.77
CA THR A 247 31.95 3.15 -8.10
C THR A 247 31.35 1.75 -8.08
N PHE A 248 30.96 1.23 -6.91
CA PHE A 248 30.50 -0.15 -6.78
C PHE A 248 29.12 -0.41 -7.39
N ALA A 249 28.22 0.57 -7.28
CA ALA A 249 26.87 0.48 -7.80
C ALA A 249 26.36 1.86 -8.23
N ASP A 250 25.31 1.87 -9.03
CA ASP A 250 24.59 3.10 -9.36
C ASP A 250 23.62 3.46 -8.23
N TYR A 251 24.15 4.08 -7.19
CA TYR A 251 23.38 4.45 -5.99
C TYR A 251 22.21 5.40 -6.26
N GLU A 252 22.25 6.15 -7.36
CA GLU A 252 21.18 7.09 -7.71
C GLU A 252 19.92 6.34 -8.14
N HIS A 253 20.06 5.27 -8.90
CA HIS A 253 18.96 4.46 -9.42
C HIS A 253 18.48 3.34 -8.48
N LEU A 254 19.03 3.26 -7.25
CA LEU A 254 18.58 2.29 -6.24
C LEU A 254 17.48 2.80 -5.32
N THR A 255 17.09 4.07 -5.38
CA THR A 255 16.06 4.61 -4.49
C THR A 255 14.65 4.20 -4.94
N PRO A 256 13.75 3.76 -4.03
CA PRO A 256 13.94 3.59 -2.58
C PRO A 256 14.75 2.33 -2.24
N ALA A 257 15.71 2.47 -1.31
CA ALA A 257 16.51 1.36 -0.82
C ALA A 257 16.77 1.42 0.69
N LEU A 258 16.93 0.23 1.25
CA LEU A 258 17.44 -0.02 2.59
C LEU A 258 18.89 -0.52 2.49
N PHE A 259 19.79 0.07 3.27
CA PHE A 259 21.15 -0.45 3.44
C PHE A 259 21.25 -1.15 4.78
N LEU A 260 21.59 -2.44 4.79
CA LEU A 260 21.66 -3.27 5.98
C LEU A 260 23.10 -3.74 6.18
N VAL A 261 23.59 -3.71 7.42
CA VAL A 261 24.94 -4.11 7.81
C VAL A 261 24.86 -5.13 8.95
N GLY A 262 25.65 -6.20 8.87
CA GLY A 262 25.85 -7.17 9.94
C GLY A 262 25.79 -8.63 9.47
N ASP A 263 26.29 -9.53 10.32
CA ASP A 263 26.53 -10.94 9.99
C ASP A 263 25.26 -11.74 9.62
N VAL A 264 24.07 -11.25 9.99
CA VAL A 264 22.79 -11.88 9.65
C VAL A 264 22.54 -12.01 8.14
N ILE A 265 23.22 -11.18 7.35
CA ILE A 265 23.15 -11.16 5.88
C ILE A 265 23.59 -12.51 5.28
N GLU A 266 24.47 -13.22 5.99
CA GLU A 266 25.09 -14.45 5.53
C GLU A 266 24.30 -15.72 5.90
N VAL A 267 23.25 -15.61 6.72
CA VAL A 267 22.56 -16.77 7.34
C VAL A 267 21.84 -17.64 6.32
N VAL A 268 21.14 -17.03 5.35
CA VAL A 268 20.33 -17.77 4.37
C VAL A 268 20.60 -17.30 2.94
N LYS A 269 21.88 -17.32 2.53
CA LYS A 269 22.29 -16.87 1.18
C LYS A 269 21.56 -17.58 0.04
N ASP A 270 21.25 -18.85 0.22
CA ASP A 270 20.64 -19.69 -0.82
C ASP A 270 19.11 -19.63 -0.83
N TYR A 271 18.50 -18.93 0.14
CA TYR A 271 17.06 -18.73 0.15
C TYR A 271 16.70 -17.52 -0.69
N GLN A 272 15.99 -17.81 -1.78
CA GLN A 272 15.22 -16.82 -2.49
C GLN A 272 13.76 -17.05 -2.10
N MET A 273 13.07 -15.97 -1.72
CA MET A 273 11.62 -16.03 -1.74
C MET A 273 11.19 -16.50 -3.13
N PRO A 274 10.17 -17.38 -3.23
CA PRO A 274 9.58 -17.68 -4.52
C PRO A 274 9.24 -16.35 -5.21
N GLU A 275 9.71 -16.18 -6.45
CA GLU A 275 9.27 -15.06 -7.28
C GLU A 275 7.73 -15.07 -7.28
N PRO A 276 7.07 -13.90 -7.19
CA PRO A 276 5.63 -13.85 -7.34
C PRO A 276 5.23 -14.62 -8.60
N THR A 277 4.17 -15.43 -8.48
CA THR A 277 3.43 -15.99 -9.62
C THR A 277 3.19 -14.88 -10.65
N PRO A 278 3.05 -15.20 -11.95
CA PRO A 278 3.28 -14.24 -13.04
C PRO A 278 2.59 -12.91 -12.75
N GLU A 279 3.24 -11.79 -13.10
CA GLU A 279 2.86 -10.38 -12.82
C GLU A 279 1.50 -9.94 -13.43
N LEU A 280 0.59 -10.88 -13.61
CA LEU A 280 -0.76 -10.73 -14.08
C LEU A 280 -1.54 -9.88 -13.10
N LYS A 281 -1.79 -8.65 -13.52
CA LYS A 281 -2.84 -7.79 -12.97
C LYS A 281 -4.04 -7.88 -13.90
N VAL A 282 -5.16 -8.36 -13.39
CA VAL A 282 -6.36 -8.68 -14.16
C VAL A 282 -7.51 -7.78 -13.71
N LEU A 283 -8.13 -7.05 -14.64
CA LEU A 283 -9.35 -6.29 -14.39
C LEU A 283 -10.52 -6.89 -15.17
N ALA A 284 -11.52 -7.40 -14.43
CA ALA A 284 -12.74 -7.93 -15.01
C ALA A 284 -13.84 -6.86 -15.08
N ILE A 285 -14.34 -6.58 -16.29
CA ILE A 285 -15.42 -5.63 -16.54
C ILE A 285 -16.75 -6.41 -16.68
N THR A 286 -17.66 -6.18 -15.74
CA THR A 286 -18.85 -7.03 -15.53
C THR A 286 -20.12 -6.26 -15.17
N LEU A 287 -21.30 -6.82 -15.40
CA LEU A 287 -22.58 -6.15 -15.16
C LEU A 287 -23.10 -6.21 -13.70
N ASN A 288 -22.67 -7.15 -12.83
CA ASN A 288 -23.39 -7.38 -11.56
C ASN A 288 -22.58 -7.89 -10.33
N ARG A 289 -23.19 -7.70 -9.14
CA ARG A 289 -22.71 -7.83 -7.74
C ARG A 289 -22.26 -9.20 -7.21
N LYS A 290 -22.39 -10.31 -7.96
CA LYS A 290 -21.63 -11.52 -7.58
C LYS A 290 -20.21 -11.22 -8.01
N VAL A 291 -19.33 -10.99 -7.03
CA VAL A 291 -17.86 -10.97 -7.18
C VAL A 291 -17.52 -11.86 -8.37
N SER A 292 -16.94 -11.29 -9.43
CA SER A 292 -16.85 -11.95 -10.74
C SER A 292 -16.36 -13.37 -10.50
N GLU A 293 -17.03 -14.40 -11.04
CA GLU A 293 -16.62 -15.80 -10.82
C GLU A 293 -15.15 -16.04 -11.18
N LEU A 294 -14.56 -15.13 -11.95
CA LEU A 294 -13.15 -15.11 -12.28
C LEU A 294 -12.25 -14.75 -11.08
N CYS A 295 -12.49 -13.65 -10.36
CA CYS A 295 -11.57 -13.18 -9.31
C CYS A 295 -11.29 -14.26 -8.24
N PRO A 296 -12.29 -14.90 -7.62
CA PRO A 296 -12.05 -15.97 -6.65
C PRO A 296 -11.39 -17.22 -7.22
N ARG A 297 -11.34 -17.38 -8.56
CA ARG A 297 -10.67 -18.52 -9.22
C ARG A 297 -9.21 -18.24 -9.53
N ILE A 298 -8.81 -16.96 -9.57
CA ILE A 298 -7.46 -16.56 -9.98
C ILE A 298 -6.70 -15.82 -8.89
N GLU A 299 -7.36 -15.30 -7.84
CA GLU A 299 -6.75 -14.43 -6.82
C GLU A 299 -5.52 -15.04 -6.14
N ASP A 300 -5.51 -16.36 -5.89
CA ASP A 300 -4.34 -17.05 -5.31
C ASP A 300 -3.17 -17.25 -6.30
N ASN A 301 -3.37 -16.97 -7.59
CA ASN A 301 -2.48 -17.34 -8.68
C ASN A 301 -2.06 -16.16 -9.56
N VAL A 302 -2.58 -14.96 -9.32
CA VAL A 302 -2.25 -13.72 -10.02
C VAL A 302 -1.84 -12.65 -9.02
N LEU A 303 -1.05 -11.68 -9.46
CA LEU A 303 -0.61 -10.58 -8.58
C LEU A 303 -1.78 -9.70 -8.11
N LEU A 304 -2.78 -9.48 -8.97
CA LEU A 304 -3.95 -8.67 -8.64
C LEU A 304 -5.15 -9.08 -9.49
N ALA A 305 -6.32 -9.26 -8.87
CA ALA A 305 -7.58 -9.47 -9.55
C ALA A 305 -8.63 -8.47 -9.07
N GLU A 306 -9.15 -7.64 -9.97
CA GLU A 306 -10.14 -6.61 -9.65
C GLU A 306 -11.38 -6.63 -10.53
N THR A 307 -12.45 -5.97 -10.05
CA THR A 307 -13.71 -5.88 -10.80
C THR A 307 -14.20 -4.45 -11.03
N PHE A 308 -14.61 -4.17 -12.27
CA PHE A 308 -15.31 -2.94 -12.66
C PHE A 308 -16.78 -3.24 -13.06
N PRO A 309 -17.72 -3.12 -12.11
CA PRO A 309 -19.15 -3.11 -12.37
C PRO A 309 -19.60 -2.01 -13.35
N SER A 310 -19.97 -2.41 -14.54
CA SER A 310 -20.30 -1.56 -15.68
C SER A 310 -21.74 -0.99 -15.61
N THR A 311 -22.58 -1.51 -14.72
CA THR A 311 -23.93 -0.96 -14.46
C THR A 311 -23.93 0.28 -13.57
N ARG A 312 -22.81 0.56 -12.89
CA ARG A 312 -22.72 1.60 -11.86
C ARG A 312 -21.53 2.54 -12.09
N VAL A 313 -21.34 2.98 -13.33
CA VAL A 313 -20.27 3.93 -13.70
C VAL A 313 -20.40 5.24 -12.93
N ASP A 314 -21.63 5.62 -12.55
CA ASP A 314 -21.96 6.77 -11.70
C ASP A 314 -21.32 6.75 -10.30
N LEU A 315 -20.87 5.57 -9.83
CA LEU A 315 -20.27 5.42 -8.51
C LEU A 315 -18.77 5.67 -8.46
N TYR A 316 -18.09 5.82 -9.60
CA TYR A 316 -16.64 5.95 -9.62
C TYR A 316 -16.26 7.42 -9.67
N SER A 317 -15.49 7.87 -8.67
CA SER A 317 -14.87 9.19 -8.71
C SER A 317 -13.82 9.25 -9.82
N GLN A 318 -13.56 10.44 -10.34
CA GLN A 318 -12.49 10.65 -11.31
C GLN A 318 -11.13 10.17 -10.77
N ASP A 319 -10.85 10.45 -9.50
CA ASP A 319 -9.66 9.97 -8.79
C ASP A 319 -9.53 8.44 -8.81
N TYR A 320 -10.63 7.70 -8.63
CA TYR A 320 -10.63 6.24 -8.68
C TYR A 320 -10.39 5.71 -10.09
N LEU A 321 -10.91 6.37 -11.12
CA LEU A 321 -10.64 6.00 -12.52
C LEU A 321 -9.17 6.26 -12.88
N GLU A 322 -8.59 7.36 -12.42
CA GLU A 322 -7.15 7.61 -12.55
C GLU A 322 -6.31 6.56 -11.81
N LEU A 323 -6.77 6.12 -10.64
CA LEU A 323 -6.15 5.02 -9.91
C LEU A 323 -6.15 3.74 -10.76
N LEU A 324 -7.29 3.31 -11.31
CA LEU A 324 -7.36 2.11 -12.16
C LEU A 324 -6.38 2.18 -13.34
N LYS A 325 -6.23 3.36 -13.95
CA LYS A 325 -5.23 3.58 -15.00
C LYS A 325 -3.81 3.42 -14.49
N SER A 326 -3.50 3.97 -13.31
CA SER A 326 -2.14 3.93 -12.74
C SER A 326 -1.68 2.54 -12.29
N VAL A 327 -2.60 1.63 -12.00
CA VAL A 327 -2.30 0.24 -11.62
C VAL A 327 -1.63 -0.52 -12.78
N GLY A 328 -2.00 -0.18 -14.03
CA GLY A 328 -1.44 -0.78 -15.23
C GLY A 328 -1.81 -2.26 -15.37
N PHE A 329 -3.10 -2.55 -15.56
CA PHE A 329 -3.57 -3.93 -15.72
C PHE A 329 -2.96 -4.60 -16.95
N THR A 330 -2.32 -5.75 -16.74
CA THR A 330 -1.77 -6.58 -17.83
C THR A 330 -2.85 -7.22 -18.69
N HIS A 331 -4.00 -7.52 -18.08
CA HIS A 331 -5.11 -8.20 -18.73
C HIS A 331 -6.43 -7.53 -18.36
N MET A 332 -7.33 -7.41 -19.33
CA MET A 332 -8.70 -6.93 -19.11
C MET A 332 -9.70 -7.89 -19.71
N VAL A 333 -10.68 -8.31 -18.91
CA VAL A 333 -11.67 -9.32 -19.30
C VAL A 333 -13.04 -8.67 -19.44
N PHE A 334 -13.62 -8.72 -20.65
CA PHE A 334 -14.96 -8.22 -20.93
C PHE A 334 -15.95 -9.38 -20.98
N SER A 335 -16.94 -9.32 -20.08
CA SER A 335 -17.88 -10.42 -19.88
C SER A 335 -19.08 -10.43 -20.83
N ASN A 336 -19.40 -9.29 -21.45
CA ASN A 336 -20.54 -9.15 -22.38
C ASN A 336 -20.46 -7.81 -23.15
N THR A 337 -21.28 -7.66 -24.19
CA THR A 337 -21.32 -6.43 -25.01
C THR A 337 -21.68 -5.17 -24.21
N LYS A 338 -22.63 -5.25 -23.26
CA LYS A 338 -22.99 -4.10 -22.40
C LYS A 338 -21.82 -3.66 -21.51
N SER A 339 -20.94 -4.59 -21.11
CA SER A 339 -19.73 -4.26 -20.35
C SER A 339 -18.74 -3.45 -21.18
N VAL A 340 -18.62 -3.74 -22.49
CA VAL A 340 -17.82 -2.97 -23.44
C VAL A 340 -18.41 -1.58 -23.64
N GLU A 341 -19.71 -1.48 -23.89
CA GLU A 341 -20.39 -0.18 -24.07
C GLU A 341 -20.24 0.72 -22.86
N ALA A 342 -20.49 0.18 -21.66
CA ALA A 342 -20.37 0.92 -20.41
C ALA A 342 -18.92 1.34 -20.10
N TYR A 343 -17.94 0.50 -20.43
CA TYR A 343 -16.53 0.89 -20.36
C TYR A 343 -16.24 2.10 -21.25
N PHE A 344 -16.59 2.04 -22.54
CA PHE A 344 -16.34 3.16 -23.44
C PHE A 344 -17.13 4.42 -23.08
N LYS A 345 -18.34 4.27 -22.54
CA LYS A 345 -19.11 5.38 -21.98
C LYS A 345 -18.36 6.01 -20.80
N ALA A 346 -17.84 5.22 -19.86
CA ALA A 346 -17.03 5.72 -18.75
C ALA A 346 -15.79 6.47 -19.25
N CYS A 347 -15.09 5.94 -20.26
CA CYS A 347 -13.95 6.61 -20.89
C CYS A 347 -14.34 7.94 -21.54
N GLN A 348 -15.50 8.01 -22.20
CA GLN A 348 -15.98 9.23 -22.86
C GLN A 348 -16.36 10.30 -21.84
N GLU A 349 -17.05 9.92 -20.76
CA GLU A 349 -17.50 10.85 -19.72
C GLU A 349 -16.34 11.37 -18.86
N SER A 350 -15.39 10.50 -18.53
CA SER A 350 -14.25 10.84 -17.67
C SER A 350 -13.02 11.37 -18.43
N GLY A 351 -12.91 11.09 -19.73
CA GLY A 351 -11.68 11.28 -20.50
C GLY A 351 -10.55 10.30 -20.15
N ILE A 352 -10.82 9.26 -19.35
CA ILE A 352 -9.82 8.33 -18.84
C ILE A 352 -9.98 6.97 -19.52
N ASN A 353 -9.04 6.62 -20.39
CA ASN A 353 -8.84 5.27 -20.90
C ASN A 353 -7.81 4.54 -20.01
N PHE A 354 -8.20 3.41 -19.44
CA PHE A 354 -7.34 2.59 -18.58
C PHE A 354 -6.96 1.23 -19.19
N ILE A 355 -7.25 1.00 -20.49
CA ILE A 355 -6.54 -0.01 -21.29
C ILE A 355 -5.14 0.55 -21.57
N GLY A 356 -4.10 -0.16 -21.12
CA GLY A 356 -2.71 0.20 -21.41
C GLY A 356 -2.24 -0.33 -22.76
N ASP A 357 -1.13 0.23 -23.26
CA ASP A 357 -0.59 -0.10 -24.59
C ASP A 357 -0.24 -1.58 -24.75
N ASN A 358 0.15 -2.24 -23.66
CA ASN A 358 0.53 -3.66 -23.62
C ASN A 358 -0.52 -4.53 -22.91
N THR A 359 -1.74 -4.01 -22.70
CA THR A 359 -2.81 -4.76 -22.03
C THR A 359 -3.41 -5.78 -22.98
N THR A 360 -3.41 -7.06 -22.58
CA THR A 360 -4.10 -8.12 -23.31
C THR A 360 -5.59 -8.09 -23.01
N LEU A 361 -6.41 -7.96 -24.05
CA LEU A 361 -7.86 -8.00 -23.91
C LEU A 361 -8.39 -9.41 -24.10
N ILE A 362 -9.30 -9.82 -23.23
CA ILE A 362 -9.96 -11.12 -23.27
C ILE A 362 -11.48 -10.89 -23.30
N THR A 363 -12.18 -11.65 -24.12
CA THR A 363 -13.64 -11.62 -24.22
C THR A 363 -14.26 -12.99 -23.95
N LEU A 364 -15.49 -12.99 -23.46
CA LEU A 364 -16.31 -14.18 -23.29
C LEU A 364 -17.26 -14.41 -24.47
N GLY A 365 -16.70 -14.55 -25.67
CA GLY A 365 -17.44 -14.87 -26.89
C GLY A 365 -17.24 -13.89 -28.05
N GLU A 366 -17.46 -14.38 -29.27
CA GLU A 366 -17.13 -13.69 -30.53
C GLU A 366 -17.87 -12.35 -30.67
N SER A 367 -19.13 -12.26 -30.26
CA SER A 367 -19.92 -11.02 -30.37
C SER A 367 -19.32 -9.85 -29.59
N ILE A 368 -18.60 -10.13 -28.49
CA ILE A 368 -17.90 -9.12 -27.70
C ILE A 368 -16.58 -8.74 -28.40
N THR A 369 -15.88 -9.73 -28.96
CA THR A 369 -14.66 -9.53 -29.74
C THR A 369 -14.92 -8.64 -30.95
N ASP A 370 -15.97 -8.92 -31.72
CA ASP A 370 -16.36 -8.11 -32.88
C ASP A 370 -16.67 -6.67 -32.48
N LEU A 371 -17.33 -6.46 -31.33
CA LEU A 371 -17.61 -5.14 -30.80
C LEU A 371 -16.32 -4.40 -30.40
N LEU A 372 -15.37 -5.03 -29.70
CA LEU A 372 -14.07 -4.42 -29.39
C LEU A 372 -13.27 -4.11 -30.66
N LYS A 373 -13.31 -5.02 -31.64
CA LYS A 373 -12.65 -4.85 -32.94
C LYS A 373 -13.21 -3.66 -33.72
N SER A 374 -14.53 -3.45 -33.69
CA SER A 374 -15.17 -2.26 -34.26
C SER A 374 -14.70 -0.94 -33.60
N ARG A 375 -14.12 -1.02 -32.40
CA ARG A 375 -13.53 0.10 -31.66
C ARG A 375 -12.00 0.18 -31.79
N GLY A 376 -11.40 -0.64 -32.66
CA GLY A 376 -9.96 -0.65 -32.93
C GLY A 376 -9.13 -1.51 -31.97
N TYR A 377 -9.76 -2.42 -31.22
CA TYR A 377 -9.08 -3.27 -30.25
C TYR A 377 -9.13 -4.74 -30.67
N GLU A 378 -7.98 -5.41 -30.67
CA GLU A 378 -7.89 -6.86 -30.83
C GLU A 378 -8.00 -7.54 -29.46
N ALA A 379 -8.64 -8.72 -29.41
CA ALA A 379 -8.85 -9.45 -28.17
C ALA A 379 -8.80 -10.98 -28.38
N VAL A 380 -8.39 -11.68 -27.33
CA VAL A 380 -8.44 -13.15 -27.25
C VAL A 380 -9.85 -13.58 -26.90
N THR A 381 -10.48 -14.35 -27.79
CA THR A 381 -11.84 -14.87 -27.57
C THR A 381 -11.80 -16.19 -26.81
N LEU A 382 -12.42 -16.23 -25.63
CA LEU A 382 -12.62 -17.43 -24.82
C LEU A 382 -14.13 -17.65 -24.57
N LYS A 383 -14.53 -18.86 -24.17
CA LYS A 383 -15.96 -19.22 -24.07
C LYS A 383 -16.52 -19.21 -22.66
N SER A 384 -15.66 -19.23 -21.62
CA SER A 384 -16.10 -19.27 -20.24
C SER A 384 -15.06 -18.70 -19.27
N TYR A 385 -15.48 -18.34 -18.06
CA TYR A 385 -14.55 -17.95 -16.98
C TYR A 385 -13.55 -19.06 -16.62
N ASN A 386 -13.92 -20.33 -16.80
CA ASN A 386 -12.97 -21.44 -16.62
C ASN A 386 -11.85 -21.40 -17.66
N GLU A 387 -12.20 -21.20 -18.92
CA GLU A 387 -11.20 -21.05 -19.98
C GLU A 387 -10.30 -19.83 -19.74
N VAL A 388 -10.86 -18.72 -19.24
CA VAL A 388 -10.07 -17.55 -18.84
C VAL A 388 -9.12 -17.89 -17.70
N ALA A 389 -9.58 -18.57 -16.64
CA ALA A 389 -8.72 -18.97 -15.54
C ALA A 389 -7.61 -19.91 -16.02
N THR A 390 -7.93 -20.96 -16.79
CA THR A 390 -6.93 -21.87 -17.38
C THR A 390 -5.94 -21.14 -18.27
N TYR A 391 -6.39 -20.17 -19.07
CA TYR A 391 -5.53 -19.34 -19.92
C TYR A 391 -4.55 -18.49 -19.09
N LEU A 392 -5.01 -17.89 -18.00
CA LEU A 392 -4.21 -16.98 -17.17
C LEU A 392 -3.21 -17.72 -16.28
N VAL A 393 -3.63 -18.80 -15.60
CA VAL A 393 -2.84 -19.39 -14.49
C VAL A 393 -2.37 -20.82 -14.73
N GLY A 394 -2.87 -21.51 -15.76
CA GLY A 394 -2.55 -22.92 -16.04
C GLY A 394 -2.98 -23.90 -14.92
N ASP A 395 -2.56 -25.17 -15.02
CA ASP A 395 -2.99 -26.27 -14.12
C ASP A 395 -2.12 -26.47 -12.85
N LYS A 396 -1.36 -25.47 -12.39
CA LYS A 396 -0.28 -25.72 -11.40
C LYS A 396 -0.71 -25.62 -9.94
N ALA A 397 -0.78 -26.78 -9.26
CA ALA A 397 -0.45 -26.90 -7.85
C ALA A 397 0.93 -27.57 -7.70
N LYS A 398 1.92 -26.92 -7.07
CA LYS A 398 3.17 -27.58 -6.65
C LYS A 398 3.60 -27.18 -5.24
N THR A 399 3.67 -28.18 -4.38
CA THR A 399 4.22 -28.16 -3.03
C THR A 399 5.74 -27.96 -3.02
N PHE A 400 6.23 -27.09 -2.14
CA PHE A 400 7.66 -26.89 -1.85
C PHE A 400 8.14 -27.88 -0.78
N SER A 401 9.37 -28.40 -0.91
CA SER A 401 10.06 -29.15 0.16
C SER A 401 11.41 -28.49 0.49
N SER A 402 11.60 -28.09 1.74
CA SER A 402 12.88 -27.58 2.26
C SER A 402 13.88 -28.71 2.52
N LYS A 403 15.14 -28.50 2.09
CA LYS A 403 16.31 -29.36 2.35
C LYS A 403 16.87 -29.25 3.77
N TYR A 404 16.37 -28.31 4.59
CA TYR A 404 16.85 -28.09 5.95
C TYR A 404 15.76 -28.38 6.97
N ASP A 405 16.16 -28.91 8.12
CA ASP A 405 15.30 -29.08 9.27
C ASP A 405 15.07 -27.74 9.98
N ALA A 406 13.80 -27.37 10.16
CA ALA A 406 13.40 -26.03 10.62
C ALA A 406 13.76 -25.73 12.09
N VAL A 407 14.19 -26.74 12.85
CA VAL A 407 14.48 -26.62 14.28
C VAL A 407 15.99 -26.73 14.54
N SER A 408 16.69 -27.61 13.82
CA SER A 408 18.11 -27.90 14.04
C SER A 408 19.07 -27.22 13.06
N GLY A 409 18.59 -26.74 11.90
CA GLY A 409 19.45 -26.19 10.84
C GLY A 409 20.27 -27.24 10.09
N ALA A 410 20.10 -28.53 10.39
CA ALA A 410 20.81 -29.61 9.72
C ALA A 410 20.25 -29.87 8.30
N THR A 411 21.12 -30.29 7.38
CA THR A 411 20.75 -30.79 6.06
C THR A 411 19.97 -32.10 6.19
N LYS A 412 18.78 -32.17 5.57
CA LYS A 412 18.01 -33.41 5.48
C LYS A 412 18.74 -34.40 4.56
N PRO A 413 18.86 -35.68 4.95
CA PRO A 413 19.47 -36.68 4.08
C PRO A 413 18.71 -36.77 2.76
N ALA A 414 19.44 -36.84 1.65
CA ALA A 414 18.84 -37.00 0.32
C ALA A 414 17.95 -38.25 0.31
N LYS A 415 16.67 -38.08 -0.07
CA LYS A 415 15.78 -39.23 -0.31
C LYS A 415 16.42 -40.08 -1.41
N LYS A 416 16.87 -41.29 -1.06
CA LYS A 416 17.25 -42.30 -2.05
C LYS A 416 16.01 -42.64 -2.86
N THR A 417 15.99 -42.25 -4.11
CA THR A 417 15.02 -42.73 -5.10
C THR A 417 15.45 -44.15 -5.52
N HIS A 418 14.56 -45.12 -5.34
CA HIS A 418 14.67 -46.44 -5.95
C HIS A 418 14.23 -46.41 -7.41
#